data_AF-A0A7Z9T8T4-F1
#
_entry.id   AF-A0A7Z9T8T4-F1
#
_cell.length_a   1.000
_cell.length_b   1.000
_cell.length_c   1.000
_cell.angle_alpha   90.00
_cell.angle_beta   90.00
_cell.angle_gamma   90.00
#
_symmetry.space_group_name_H-M   'P 1'
#
loop_
_entity.id
_entity.type
_entity.pdbx_description
1 polymer ?
#
loop_
_entity_poly.entity_id
_entity_poly.type
_entity_poly.pdbx_seq_one_letter_code
_entity_poly.pdbx_strand_id
1 'polypeptide(L)'
;MAIPRITKEDLQTLLEADESITPVLLDARLKYPYEHSTVTLPGALRLSPPDFETSSLSKEKDVVVYDSDPDEIVSVKVAAALIRQGYRASALQGGIEEWVAAKLPTDGKEAPKQKPPVAGALKG
;
A
#
# COMPACT_ATOMS: atom_id res chain seq x y z
N MET A 1 -20.54 6.74 3.91
CA MET A 1 -20.28 5.31 4.25
C MET A 1 -19.03 5.27 5.07
N ALA A 2 -19.06 4.67 6.26
CA ALA A 2 -17.84 4.48 7.05
C ALA A 2 -16.99 3.40 6.37
N ILE A 3 -15.70 3.66 6.19
CA ILE A 3 -14.76 2.69 5.62
C ILE A 3 -14.09 1.97 6.78
N PRO A 4 -14.10 0.62 6.81
CA PRO A 4 -13.40 -0.14 7.83
C PRO A 4 -11.91 0.18 7.83
N ARG A 5 -11.32 0.23 9.01
CA ARG A 5 -9.88 0.39 9.21
C ARG A 5 -9.35 -0.83 9.94
N ILE A 6 -8.13 -1.22 9.59
CA ILE A 6 -7.38 -2.27 10.29
C ILE A 6 -6.13 -1.65 10.90
N THR A 7 -5.81 -2.03 12.13
CA THR A 7 -4.59 -1.59 12.80
C THR A 7 -3.38 -2.34 12.25
N LYS A 8 -2.18 -1.79 12.45
CA LYS A 8 -0.92 -2.45 12.05
C LYS A 8 -0.71 -3.77 12.80
N GLU A 9 -1.13 -3.84 14.06
CA GLU A 9 -1.05 -5.01 14.93
C GLU A 9 -2.00 -6.13 14.47
N ASP A 10 -3.25 -5.78 14.14
CA ASP A 10 -4.22 -6.74 13.61
C ASP A 10 -3.78 -7.24 12.23
N LEU A 11 -3.30 -6.33 11.37
CA LEU A 11 -2.82 -6.71 10.06
C LEU A 11 -1.60 -7.64 10.17
N GLN A 12 -0.63 -7.33 11.03
CA GLN A 12 0.52 -8.21 11.29
C GLN A 12 0.05 -9.61 11.69
N THR A 13 -0.89 -9.70 12.62
CA THR A 13 -1.44 -10.99 13.08
C THR A 13 -2.05 -11.79 11.92
N LEU A 14 -2.75 -11.13 11.00
CA LEU A 14 -3.30 -11.78 9.80
C LEU A 14 -2.23 -12.22 8.79
N LEU A 15 -1.13 -11.48 8.68
CA LEU A 15 0.00 -11.84 7.80
C LEU A 15 0.83 -13.00 8.37
N GLU A 16 0.89 -13.14 9.69
CA GLU A 16 1.56 -14.25 10.37
C GLU A 16 0.70 -15.52 10.46
N ALA A 17 -0.59 -15.40 10.20
CA ALA A 17 -1.52 -16.52 10.20
C ALA A 17 -1.50 -17.32 8.88
N ASP A 18 -2.34 -18.35 8.79
CA ASP A 18 -2.42 -19.21 7.61
C ASP A 18 -2.81 -18.46 6.32
N GLU A 19 -2.27 -18.91 5.18
CA GLU A 19 -2.46 -18.31 3.84
C GLU A 19 -3.94 -18.22 3.40
N SER A 20 -4.80 -18.99 4.06
CA SER A 20 -6.26 -19.00 3.85
C SER A 20 -6.97 -17.75 4.41
N ILE A 21 -6.38 -17.11 5.42
CA ILE A 21 -6.93 -15.89 6.06
C ILE A 21 -6.06 -14.65 5.81
N THR A 22 -4.90 -14.81 5.17
CA THR A 22 -4.04 -13.70 4.77
C THR A 22 -4.76 -12.78 3.77
N PRO A 23 -4.91 -11.47 4.08
CA PRO A 23 -5.54 -10.53 3.19
C PRO A 23 -4.65 -10.18 1.99
N VAL A 24 -5.27 -9.72 0.91
CA VAL A 24 -4.55 -9.15 -0.22
C VAL A 24 -4.18 -7.71 0.10
N LEU A 25 -2.88 -7.40 0.07
CA LEU A 25 -2.39 -6.05 0.33
C LEU A 25 -2.32 -5.24 -0.96
N LEU A 26 -2.87 -4.03 -0.93
CA LEU A 26 -2.88 -3.11 -2.06
C LEU A 26 -2.17 -1.81 -1.71
N ASP A 27 -1.12 -1.50 -2.46
CA ASP A 27 -0.40 -0.25 -2.38
C ASP A 27 -1.09 0.80 -3.27
N ALA A 28 -1.84 1.70 -2.65
CA ALA A 28 -2.54 2.79 -3.31
C ALA A 28 -1.78 4.12 -3.25
N ARG A 29 -0.48 4.11 -2.90
CA ARG A 29 0.32 5.32 -2.81
C ARG A 29 0.34 6.08 -4.13
N LEU A 30 0.30 7.40 -4.03
CA LEU A 30 0.53 8.27 -5.17
C LEU A 30 1.93 8.04 -5.77
N LYS A 31 2.09 8.42 -7.04
CA LYS A 31 3.32 8.18 -7.80
C LYS A 31 4.59 8.60 -7.04
N TYR A 32 4.60 9.82 -6.50
CA TYR A 32 5.77 10.37 -5.84
C TYR A 32 6.13 9.64 -4.52
N PRO A 33 5.23 9.48 -3.52
CA PRO A 33 5.51 8.66 -2.34
C PRO A 33 5.91 7.22 -2.65
N TYR A 34 5.29 6.60 -3.66
CA TYR A 34 5.68 5.26 -4.07
C TYR A 34 7.10 5.24 -4.64
N GLU A 35 7.44 6.11 -5.61
CA GLU A 35 8.75 6.11 -6.29
C GLU A 35 9.90 6.40 -5.34
N HIS A 36 9.70 7.30 -4.37
CA HIS A 36 10.69 7.68 -3.38
C HIS A 36 10.79 6.71 -2.18
N SER A 37 9.90 5.73 -2.09
CA SER A 37 10.00 4.66 -1.10
C SER A 37 10.93 3.54 -1.56
N THR A 38 11.75 3.07 -0.62
CA THR A 38 12.58 1.86 -0.72
C THR A 38 11.88 0.61 -0.19
N VAL A 39 10.68 0.75 0.35
CA VAL A 39 9.92 -0.35 0.97
C VAL A 39 8.46 -0.41 0.51
N THR A 40 7.89 -1.60 0.58
CA THR A 40 6.47 -1.93 0.43
C THR A 40 6.05 -2.87 1.55
N LEU A 41 4.75 -2.97 1.82
CA LEU A 41 4.25 -4.06 2.66
C LEU A 41 4.54 -5.43 1.98
N PRO A 42 4.74 -6.51 2.75
CA PRO A 42 5.11 -7.82 2.20
C PRO A 42 4.06 -8.34 1.22
N GLY A 43 4.46 -8.68 0.00
CA GLY A 43 3.55 -9.19 -1.04
C GLY A 43 2.51 -8.19 -1.54
N ALA A 44 2.67 -6.89 -1.26
CA ALA A 44 1.72 -5.87 -1.69
C ALA A 44 1.69 -5.71 -3.21
N LEU A 45 0.47 -5.71 -3.76
CA LEU A 45 0.23 -5.42 -5.18
C LEU A 45 0.09 -3.91 -5.37
N ARG A 46 0.87 -3.36 -6.30
CA ARG A 46 0.77 -1.94 -6.63
C ARG A 46 -0.51 -1.65 -7.40
N LEU A 47 -1.26 -0.67 -6.92
CA LEU A 47 -2.32 -0.02 -7.67
C LEU A 47 -1.92 1.41 -8.00
N SER A 48 -2.31 1.87 -9.19
CA SER A 48 -2.07 3.25 -9.62
C SER A 48 -3.43 3.95 -9.81
N PRO A 49 -3.96 4.60 -8.78
CA PRO A 49 -5.22 5.34 -8.90
C PRO A 49 -5.16 6.37 -10.05
N PRO A 50 -6.28 6.64 -10.77
CA PRO A 50 -7.64 6.13 -10.53
C PRO A 50 -7.93 4.76 -11.14
N ASP A 51 -7.05 4.26 -12.01
CA ASP A 51 -7.28 3.04 -12.78
C ASP A 51 -6.71 1.84 -12.01
N PHE A 52 -7.61 1.03 -11.45
CA PHE A 52 -7.24 -0.24 -10.84
C PHE A 52 -8.08 -1.37 -11.40
N GLU A 53 -7.39 -2.39 -11.91
CA GLU A 53 -8.00 -3.62 -12.39
C GLU A 53 -8.26 -4.55 -11.21
N THR A 54 -9.52 -4.86 -10.94
CA THR A 54 -9.92 -5.80 -9.88
C THR A 54 -10.02 -7.24 -10.37
N SER A 55 -9.71 -7.49 -11.65
CA SER A 55 -9.79 -8.79 -12.31
C SER A 55 -8.87 -9.86 -11.69
N SER A 56 -7.77 -9.45 -11.05
CA SER A 56 -6.86 -10.33 -10.32
C SER A 56 -7.26 -10.56 -8.86
N LEU A 57 -8.26 -9.84 -8.33
CA LEU A 57 -8.68 -9.93 -6.94
C LEU A 57 -9.82 -10.93 -6.78
N SER A 58 -9.64 -11.89 -5.86
CA SER A 58 -10.74 -12.73 -5.41
C SER A 58 -11.64 -11.97 -4.43
N LYS A 59 -12.96 -12.06 -4.62
CA LYS A 59 -13.95 -11.52 -3.67
C LYS A 59 -14.04 -12.31 -2.36
N GLU A 60 -13.46 -13.50 -2.33
CA GLU A 60 -13.42 -14.36 -1.15
C GLU A 60 -12.31 -13.98 -0.19
N LYS A 61 -11.34 -13.15 -0.57
CA LYS A 61 -10.29 -12.67 0.33
C LYS A 61 -10.58 -11.25 0.81
N ASP A 62 -10.20 -10.97 2.05
CA ASP A 62 -10.19 -9.60 2.55
C ASP A 62 -9.06 -8.83 1.87
N VAL A 63 -9.29 -7.53 1.65
CA VAL A 63 -8.40 -6.65 0.93
C VAL A 63 -8.00 -5.49 1.83
N VAL A 64 -6.71 -5.30 2.05
CA VAL A 64 -6.21 -4.18 2.85
C VAL A 64 -5.48 -3.21 1.95
N VAL A 65 -5.99 -1.98 1.90
CA VAL A 65 -5.40 -0.90 1.10
C VAL A 65 -4.60 0.01 2.01
N TYR A 66 -3.40 0.41 1.59
CA TYR A 66 -2.61 1.39 2.30
C TYR A 66 -2.10 2.49 1.35
N ASP A 67 -1.85 3.65 1.93
CA ASP A 67 -1.19 4.80 1.31
C ASP A 67 -0.06 5.30 2.23
N SER A 68 0.45 6.48 1.93
CA SER A 68 1.51 7.14 2.72
C SER A 68 0.97 8.25 3.60
N ASP A 69 -0.34 8.54 3.53
CA ASP A 69 -0.95 9.63 4.28
C ASP A 69 -1.45 9.10 5.64
N PRO A 70 -1.15 9.77 6.77
CA PRO A 70 -1.65 9.36 8.08
C PRO A 70 -3.18 9.45 8.19
N ASP A 71 -3.81 10.31 7.37
CA ASP A 71 -5.26 10.46 7.27
C ASP A 71 -5.91 9.51 6.25
N GLU A 72 -5.13 8.59 5.66
CA GLU A 72 -5.60 7.51 4.77
C GLU A 72 -6.41 8.00 3.56
N ILE A 73 -6.07 9.18 3.03
CA ILE A 73 -6.92 9.89 2.07
C ILE A 73 -7.15 9.08 0.79
N VAL A 74 -6.12 8.41 0.28
CA VAL A 74 -6.19 7.64 -0.96
C VAL A 74 -6.64 6.21 -0.68
N SER A 75 -6.13 5.60 0.38
CA SER A 75 -6.49 4.22 0.76
C SER A 75 -7.97 4.09 1.10
N VAL A 76 -8.56 5.05 1.81
CA VAL A 76 -10.01 5.12 2.09
C VAL A 76 -10.83 5.24 0.81
N LYS A 77 -10.39 6.03 -0.18
CA LYS A 77 -11.09 6.18 -1.47
C LYS A 77 -11.10 4.88 -2.26
N VAL A 78 -9.94 4.21 -2.34
CA VAL A 78 -9.80 2.93 -3.06
C VAL A 78 -10.57 1.82 -2.34
N ALA A 79 -10.47 1.72 -1.01
CA ALA A 79 -11.27 0.76 -0.23
C ALA A 79 -12.78 0.99 -0.42
N ALA A 80 -13.23 2.26 -0.43
CA ALA A 80 -14.62 2.59 -0.71
C ALA A 80 -15.07 2.19 -2.13
N ALA A 81 -14.19 2.27 -3.12
CA ALA A 81 -14.48 1.83 -4.48
C ALA A 81 -14.58 0.30 -4.57
N LEU A 82 -13.67 -0.42 -3.91
CA LEU A 82 -13.68 -1.89 -3.82
C LEU A 82 -14.95 -2.41 -3.12
N ILE A 83 -15.35 -1.79 -1.99
CA ILE A 83 -16.57 -2.19 -1.28
C ILE A 83 -17.81 -2.01 -2.17
N ARG A 84 -17.88 -0.93 -2.95
CA ARG A 84 -19.00 -0.73 -3.91
C ARG A 84 -19.05 -1.78 -5.01
N GLN A 85 -17.92 -2.41 -5.33
CA GLN A 85 -17.85 -3.53 -6.28
C GLN A 85 -18.12 -4.91 -5.63
N GLY A 86 -18.37 -4.93 -4.32
CA GLY A 86 -18.68 -6.14 -3.54
C GLY A 86 -17.46 -6.84 -2.94
N TYR A 87 -16.30 -6.18 -2.86
CA TYR A 87 -15.14 -6.71 -2.16
C TYR A 87 -15.19 -6.37 -0.67
N ARG A 88 -14.58 -7.21 0.16
CA ARG A 88 -14.33 -6.91 1.57
C ARG A 88 -13.02 -6.14 1.69
N ALA A 89 -13.10 -4.82 1.80
CA ALA A 89 -11.92 -3.97 1.85
C ALA A 89 -11.85 -3.10 3.10
N SER A 90 -10.64 -2.87 3.60
CA SER A 90 -10.32 -1.98 4.71
C SER A 90 -9.08 -1.13 4.41
N ALA A 91 -8.99 0.04 5.02
CA ALA A 91 -7.78 0.87 4.96
C ALA A 91 -6.83 0.52 6.12
N LEU A 92 -5.52 0.48 5.86
CA LEU A 92 -4.50 0.40 6.90
C LEU A 92 -4.42 1.73 7.64
N GLN A 93 -4.72 1.69 8.94
CA GLN A 93 -4.64 2.87 9.78
C GLN A 93 -3.20 3.41 9.83
N GLY A 94 -3.03 4.71 9.58
CA GLY A 94 -1.71 5.36 9.59
C GLY A 94 -0.81 5.08 8.39
N GLY A 95 -1.29 4.29 7.42
CA GLY A 95 -0.55 3.99 6.20
C GLY A 95 0.78 3.24 6.42
N ILE A 96 1.62 3.24 5.38
CA ILE A 96 2.92 2.55 5.44
C ILE A 96 3.91 3.22 6.41
N GLU A 97 3.75 4.52 6.70
CA GLU A 97 4.66 5.23 7.59
C GLU A 97 4.58 4.68 9.02
N GLU A 98 3.38 4.47 9.55
CA GLU A 98 3.19 3.84 10.86
C GLU A 98 3.69 2.38 10.89
N TRP A 99 3.46 1.62 9.82
CA TRP A 99 3.94 0.25 9.70
C TRP A 99 5.47 0.16 9.79
N VAL A 100 6.17 1.04 9.06
CA VAL A 100 7.64 1.12 9.09
C VAL A 100 8.15 1.64 10.43
N ALA A 101 7.49 2.63 11.02
CA ALA A 101 7.85 3.16 12.33
C ALA A 101 7.75 2.07 13.43
N ALA A 102 6.79 1.15 13.31
CA ALA A 102 6.64 -0.02 14.17
C ALA A 102 7.67 -1.13 13.90
N LYS A 103 8.57 -0.96 12.92
CA LYS A 103 9.61 -1.94 12.52
C LYS A 103 9.04 -3.29 12.12
N LEU A 104 7.85 -3.28 11.53
CA LEU A 104 7.19 -4.48 11.01
C LEU A 104 7.85 -4.93 9.70
N PRO A 105 7.66 -6.20 9.29
CA PRO A 105 8.27 -6.73 8.07
C PRO A 105 7.88 -5.92 6.82
N THR A 106 8.84 -5.68 5.93
CA THR A 106 8.64 -4.97 4.66
C THR A 106 9.41 -5.65 3.55
N ASP A 107 8.88 -5.62 2.33
CA ASP A 107 9.64 -6.01 1.15
C ASP A 107 10.51 -4.86 0.66
N GLY A 108 11.75 -5.22 0.28
CA GLY A 108 12.70 -4.30 -0.32
C GLY A 108 12.31 -3.98 -1.75
N LYS A 109 12.10 -2.70 -2.04
CA LYS A 109 11.89 -2.19 -3.39
C LYS A 109 13.15 -1.45 -3.84
N GLU A 110 13.65 -1.76 -5.03
CA GLU A 110 14.64 -0.89 -5.67
C GLU A 110 14.01 0.49 -5.92
N ALA A 111 14.33 1.46 -5.08
CA ALA A 111 14.13 2.86 -5.42
C ALA A 111 15.00 3.15 -6.65
N PRO A 112 14.48 3.86 -7.67
CA PRO A 112 15.32 4.26 -8.80
C PRO A 112 16.50 5.03 -8.22
N LYS A 113 17.70 4.45 -8.32
CA LYS A 113 18.95 5.13 -8.01
C LYS A 113 18.95 6.38 -8.87
N GLN A 114 18.65 7.54 -8.29
CA GLN A 114 18.92 8.79 -8.98
C GLN A 114 20.40 8.72 -9.34
N LYS A 115 20.70 8.65 -10.65
CA LYS A 115 22.07 8.87 -11.10
C LYS A 115 22.47 10.21 -10.48
N PRO A 116 23.59 10.29 -9.76
CA PRO A 116 24.09 11.58 -9.28
C PRO A 116 24.05 12.55 -10.46
N PRO A 117 23.59 13.80 -10.29
CA PRO A 117 23.73 14.79 -11.35
C PRO A 117 25.20 14.78 -11.76
N VAL A 118 25.46 14.62 -13.06
CA VAL A 118 26.83 14.64 -13.59
C VAL A 118 27.42 15.99 -13.23
N ALA A 119 28.32 16.01 -12.24
CA ALA A 119 29.10 17.18 -11.91
C ALA A 119 30.01 17.47 -13.11
N GLY A 120 29.68 18.49 -13.91
CA GLY A 120 30.58 18.92 -14.99
C GLY A 120 29.97 19.50 -16.28
N ALA A 121 28.73 20.00 -16.29
CA ALA A 121 28.19 20.72 -17.45
C ALA A 121 27.91 22.20 -17.15
N LEU A 122 28.83 22.88 -16.47
CA LEU A 122 28.94 24.33 -16.52
C LEU A 122 30.21 24.64 -17.30
N LYS A 123 30.06 24.76 -18.62
CA LYS A 123 31.09 25.29 -19.50
C LYS A 123 30.93 26.81 -19.49
N GLY A 124 31.87 27.49 -18.85
CA GLY A 124 32.12 28.92 -19.07
C GLY A 124 32.79 29.19 -20.42
#